data_AF-K0VFQ4-F1
#
_entry.id   AF-K0VFQ4-F1
#
_cell.length_a   1.000
_cell.length_b   1.000
_cell.length_c   1.000
_cell.angle_alpha   90.00
_cell.angle_beta   90.00
_cell.angle_gamma   90.00
#
_symmetry.space_group_name_H-M   'P 1'
#
loop_
_entity.id
_entity.type
_entity.pdbx_description
1 polymer ?
#
loop_
_entity_poly.entity_id
_entity_poly.type
_entity_poly.pdbx_seq_one_letter_code
_entity_poly.pdbx_strand_id
1 'polypeptide(L)'
;EIQAAFESLPQGRTPTAIDWQILSGLWKDDLDERIRQLSLLRDRLTGCIGCGCLSVESCPLRNPGDRLGKEGPGARLLQAES
;
A
#
# COMPACT_ATOMS: atom_id res chain seq x y z
N GLU A 1 -7.25 -11.71 -6.19
CA GLU A 1 -7.13 -11.45 -4.74
C GLU A 1 -8.34 -12.00 -3.97
N ILE A 2 -9.55 -11.43 -4.11
CA ILE A 2 -10.75 -11.91 -3.39
C ILE A 2 -11.08 -13.39 -3.68
N GLN A 3 -11.01 -13.81 -4.95
CA GLN A 3 -11.23 -15.22 -5.31
C GLN A 3 -10.23 -16.17 -4.64
N ALA A 4 -8.92 -15.83 -4.69
CA ALA A 4 -7.87 -16.61 -4.04
C ALA A 4 -8.02 -16.66 -2.51
N ALA A 5 -8.53 -15.58 -1.91
CA ALA A 5 -8.85 -15.54 -0.49
C ALA A 5 -10.03 -16.47 -0.15
N PHE A 6 -11.04 -16.58 -1.02
CA PHE A 6 -12.13 -17.55 -0.84
C PHE A 6 -11.72 -19.00 -1.08
N GLU A 7 -10.69 -19.24 -1.90
CA GLU A 7 -10.11 -20.58 -2.07
C GLU A 7 -9.47 -21.12 -0.78
N SER A 8 -9.07 -20.25 0.15
CA SER A 8 -8.56 -20.68 1.46
C SER A 8 -9.66 -21.08 2.44
N LEU A 9 -10.93 -20.88 2.11
CA LEU A 9 -12.05 -21.33 2.94
C LEU A 9 -12.29 -22.85 2.77
N PRO A 10 -12.80 -23.52 3.82
CA PRO A 10 -13.08 -24.95 3.77
C PRO A 10 -14.08 -25.30 2.67
N GLN A 11 -13.73 -26.30 1.85
CA GLN A 11 -14.64 -26.88 0.87
C GLN A 11 -15.42 -28.04 1.52
N GLY A 12 -16.75 -28.03 1.41
CA GLY A 12 -17.60 -29.12 1.91
C GLY A 12 -18.17 -28.93 3.32
N ARG A 13 -17.93 -27.78 3.96
CA ARG A 13 -18.71 -27.33 5.13
C ARG A 13 -18.94 -25.83 5.08
N THR A 14 -19.97 -25.36 5.76
CA THR A 14 -20.19 -23.92 5.95
C THR A 14 -19.01 -23.33 6.75
N PRO A 15 -18.40 -22.21 6.30
CA PRO A 15 -17.39 -21.51 7.07
C PRO A 15 -17.91 -21.10 8.45
N THR A 16 -17.09 -21.27 9.47
CA THR A 16 -17.35 -20.90 10.86
C THR A 16 -16.91 -19.46 11.10
N ALA A 17 -17.30 -18.89 12.25
CA ALA A 17 -16.82 -17.58 12.68
C ALA A 17 -15.28 -17.51 12.74
N ILE A 18 -14.59 -18.60 13.10
CA ILE A 18 -13.12 -18.65 13.15
C ILE A 18 -12.53 -18.56 11.75
N ASP A 19 -13.09 -19.28 10.77
CA ASP A 19 -12.62 -19.22 9.38
C ASP A 19 -12.74 -17.78 8.83
N TRP A 20 -13.86 -17.10 9.15
CA TRP A 20 -14.06 -15.69 8.79
C TRP A 20 -13.11 -14.74 9.51
N GLN A 21 -12.79 -14.99 10.77
CA GLN A 21 -11.81 -14.19 11.51
C GLN A 21 -10.42 -14.27 10.90
N ILE A 22 -9.99 -15.46 10.48
CA ILE A 22 -8.68 -15.65 9.83
C ILE A 22 -8.67 -14.89 8.49
N LEU A 23 -9.69 -15.11 7.66
CA LEU A 23 -9.79 -14.47 6.35
C LEU A 23 -9.83 -12.93 6.45
N SER A 24 -10.68 -12.40 7.33
CA SER A 24 -10.80 -10.96 7.53
C SER A 24 -9.56 -10.34 8.18
N GLY A 25 -8.81 -11.11 8.98
CA GLY A 25 -7.51 -10.70 9.53
C GLY A 25 -6.50 -10.36 8.43
N LEU A 26 -6.39 -11.20 7.40
CA LEU A 26 -5.49 -10.95 6.27
C LEU A 26 -5.81 -9.64 5.53
N TRP A 27 -7.10 -9.36 5.30
CA TRP A 27 -7.51 -8.11 4.66
C TRP A 27 -7.32 -6.90 5.55
N LYS A 28 -7.54 -7.07 6.86
CA LYS A 28 -7.24 -6.02 7.82
C LYS A 28 -5.76 -5.66 7.78
N ASP A 29 -4.87 -6.66 7.76
CA ASP A 29 -3.43 -6.42 7.72
C ASP A 29 -3.00 -5.70 6.43
N ASP A 30 -3.53 -6.10 5.27
CA ASP A 30 -3.28 -5.38 4.00
C ASP A 30 -3.82 -3.94 4.02
N LEU A 31 -5.01 -3.74 4.58
CA LEU A 31 -5.60 -2.41 4.72
C LEU A 31 -4.76 -1.52 5.65
N ASP A 32 -4.34 -2.05 6.80
CA ASP A 32 -3.50 -1.36 7.77
C ASP A 32 -2.15 -0.96 7.15
N GLU A 33 -1.55 -1.83 6.34
CA GLU A 33 -0.33 -1.53 5.60
C GLU A 33 -0.52 -0.39 4.60
N ARG A 34 -1.62 -0.39 3.83
CA ARG A 34 -1.96 0.71 2.92
C ARG A 34 -2.19 2.02 3.67
N ILE A 35 -2.90 1.98 4.80
CA ILE A 35 -3.12 3.17 5.65
C ILE A 35 -1.79 3.72 6.16
N ARG A 36 -0.88 2.84 6.60
CA ARG A 36 0.46 3.23 7.06
C ARG A 36 1.25 3.92 5.94
N GLN A 37 1.25 3.35 4.73
CA GLN A 37 1.93 3.94 3.57
C GLN A 37 1.36 5.31 3.20
N LEU A 38 0.03 5.44 3.18
CA LEU A 38 -0.64 6.71 2.90
C LEU A 38 -0.39 7.76 3.98
N SER A 39 -0.32 7.34 5.25
CA SER A 39 0.02 8.23 6.36
C SER A 39 1.46 8.74 6.24
N LEU A 40 2.40 7.86 5.92
CA LEU A 40 3.79 8.22 5.68
C LEU A 40 3.93 9.19 4.49
N LEU A 41 3.19 8.95 3.40
CA LEU A 41 3.13 9.85 2.25
C LEU A 41 2.62 11.23 2.67
N ARG A 42 1.52 11.30 3.42
CA ARG A 42 0.96 12.55 3.95
C ARG A 42 2.01 13.30 4.75
N ASP A 43 2.69 12.65 5.68
CA ASP A 43 3.65 13.28 6.58
C ASP A 43 4.87 13.81 5.78
N ARG A 44 5.34 13.05 4.78
CA ARG A 44 6.40 13.49 3.85
C ARG A 44 5.95 14.70 3.01
N LEU A 45 4.72 14.69 2.50
CA LEU A 45 4.17 15.82 1.75
C LEU A 45 4.10 17.08 2.61
N THR A 46 3.64 16.97 3.86
CA THR A 46 3.65 18.08 4.82
C THR A 46 5.06 18.62 5.04
N GLY A 47 6.06 17.75 5.19
CA GLY A 47 7.46 18.17 5.28
C GLY A 47 7.96 18.90 4.04
N CYS A 48 7.61 18.44 2.83
CA CYS A 48 7.98 19.09 1.57
C CYS A 48 7.31 20.47 1.40
N ILE A 49 6.05 20.62 1.84
CA ILE A 49 5.34 21.91 1.83
C ILE A 49 5.97 22.86 2.87
N GLY A 50 6.27 22.37 4.08
CA GLY A 50 6.86 23.15 5.17
C GLY A 50 8.30 23.62 4.93
N CYS A 51 9.10 22.84 4.20
CA CYS A 51 10.43 23.27 3.71
C CYS A 51 10.32 24.44 2.73
N GLY A 52 9.19 24.58 2.03
CA GLY A 52 8.99 25.59 0.98
C GLY A 52 9.89 25.43 -0.25
N CYS A 53 10.84 24.50 -0.20
CA CYS A 53 11.90 24.38 -1.19
C CYS A 53 11.43 23.70 -2.48
N LEU A 54 10.42 22.80 -2.42
CA LEU A 54 10.00 21.93 -3.54
C LEU A 54 11.22 21.44 -4.36
N SER A 55 12.34 21.20 -3.67
CA SER A 55 13.63 21.07 -4.29
C SER A 55 13.59 19.78 -5.11
N VAL A 56 13.75 20.00 -6.41
CA VAL A 56 13.73 19.00 -7.47
C VAL A 56 14.79 17.91 -7.22
N GLU A 57 15.83 18.22 -6.44
CA GLU A 57 16.95 17.33 -6.14
C GLU A 57 16.78 16.50 -4.87
N SER A 58 16.01 16.96 -3.88
CA SER A 58 15.99 16.35 -2.54
C SER A 58 14.64 15.77 -2.11
N CYS A 59 13.61 15.80 -2.97
CA CYS A 59 12.30 15.26 -2.63
C CYS A 59 12.23 13.74 -2.90
N PRO A 60 12.14 12.87 -1.87
CA PRO A 60 12.08 11.42 -2.03
C PRO A 60 10.77 10.93 -2.67
N LEU A 61 9.78 11.81 -2.86
CA LEU A 61 8.52 11.51 -3.52
C LEU A 61 8.56 11.72 -5.04
N ARG A 62 9.70 12.16 -5.59
CA ARG A 62 9.83 12.49 -7.01
C ARG A 62 10.19 11.27 -7.84
N ASN A 63 9.49 11.06 -8.97
CA ASN A 63 9.87 10.15 -10.05
C ASN A 63 10.38 10.97 -11.26
N PRO A 64 11.63 11.45 -11.25
CA PRO A 64 12.15 12.30 -12.31
C PRO A 64 12.18 11.58 -13.66
N GLY A 65 11.64 12.24 -14.69
CA GLY A 65 11.63 11.70 -16.05
C GLY A 65 10.77 10.45 -16.22
N ASP A 66 9.82 10.23 -15.31
CA ASP A 66 8.94 9.05 -15.28
C ASP A 66 9.70 7.72 -15.48
N ARG A 67 10.86 7.59 -14.82
CA ARG A 67 11.73 6.41 -14.95
C ARG A 67 10.98 5.10 -14.68
N LEU A 68 10.08 5.11 -13.70
CA LEU A 68 9.28 3.96 -13.30
C LEU A 68 8.10 3.67 -14.25
N GLY A 69 7.77 4.56 -15.18
CA GLY A 69 6.74 4.32 -16.20
C GLY A 69 7.07 3.12 -17.11
N LYS A 70 8.35 2.78 -17.23
CA LYS A 70 8.81 1.55 -17.92
C LYS A 70 8.38 0.26 -17.21
N GLU A 71 8.10 0.32 -15.91
CA GLU A 71 7.65 -0.80 -15.09
C GLU A 71 6.11 -0.94 -15.08
N GLY A 72 5.42 -0.14 -15.89
CA GLY A 72 3.98 -0.17 -16.09
C GLY A 72 3.24 0.98 -15.42
N PRO A 73 1.91 1.06 -15.64
CA PRO A 73 1.12 2.21 -15.20
C PRO A 73 0.89 2.23 -13.68
N GLY A 74 0.67 3.42 -13.13
CA GLY A 74 0.26 3.64 -11.74
C GLY A 74 1.37 4.11 -10.79
N ALA A 75 1.02 4.33 -9.52
CA ALA A 75 1.97 4.73 -8.48
C ALA A 75 2.92 3.57 -8.14
N ARG A 76 4.23 3.84 -8.08
CA ARG A 76 5.30 2.83 -7.85
C ARG A 76 6.20 3.11 -6.64
N LEU A 77 6.33 4.36 -6.22
CA LEU A 77 7.23 4.78 -5.13
C LEU A 77 6.71 4.51 -3.69
N LEU A 78 5.56 3.85 -3.53
CA LEU A 78 4.91 3.69 -2.21
C LEU A 78 5.48 2.54 -1.37
N GLN A 79 6.38 1.73 -1.91
CA GLN A 79 7.14 0.78 -1.10
C GLN A 79 8.16 1.58 -0.28
N ALA A 80 7.98 1.60 1.04
CA ALA A 80 8.91 2.24 1.95
C ALA A 80 10.29 1.57 1.77
N GLU A 81 11.22 2.27 1.14
CA GLU A 81 12.62 1.86 1.09
C GLU A 81 13.16 1.76 2.53
N SER A 82 13.85 0.65 2.80
CA SER A 82 14.59 0.36 4.04
C SER A 82 15.85 1.20 4.14
#